data_AF-A0A0D3AK71-F1
#
_entry.id   AF-A0A0D3AK71-F1
#
_cell.length_a   1.000
_cell.length_b   1.000
_cell.length_c   1.000
_cell.angle_alpha   90.00
_cell.angle_beta   90.00
_cell.angle_gamma   90.00
#
_symmetry.space_group_name_H-M   'P 1'
#
loop_
_entity.id
_entity.type
_entity.pdbx_description
1 polymer ?
#
loop_
_entity_poly.entity_id
_entity_poly.type
_entity_poly.pdbx_seq_one_letter_code
_entity_poly.pdbx_strand_id
1 'polypeptide(L)'
;MNDNDVLKLAHEIYFNNQTKKFSLEHAWNELRNDQKWCELATSKTESSSKRRKFADGSHSGASSQFNERDAGVEGTSRPSGVKAAKARGKKPQVEGQDVSDYQLMWSIKKADLAMKQQLSKMRVLEKLLAKENLADYEEDLKKKLINELM
;
A
#
# COMPACT_ATOMS: atom_id res chain seq x y z
N MET A 1 2.06 15.51 21.04
CA MET A 1 0.60 15.30 21.20
C MET A 1 0.36 13.81 21.25
N ASN A 2 -0.48 13.34 22.17
CA ASN A 2 -0.80 11.92 22.30
C ASN A 2 -1.86 11.55 21.26
N ASP A 3 -1.68 10.42 20.57
CA ASP A 3 -2.54 10.06 19.43
C ASP A 3 -4.00 9.81 19.85
N ASN A 4 -4.21 9.34 21.08
CA ASN A 4 -5.54 9.21 21.66
C ASN A 4 -6.23 10.57 21.85
N ASP A 5 -5.49 11.64 22.06
CA ASP A 5 -6.05 12.98 22.22
C ASP A 5 -6.48 13.55 20.86
N VAL A 6 -5.75 13.22 19.79
CA VAL A 6 -6.09 13.59 18.41
C VAL A 6 -7.38 12.92 17.96
N LEU A 7 -7.54 11.61 18.23
CA LEU A 7 -8.75 10.87 17.87
C LEU A 7 -9.97 11.36 18.67
N LYS A 8 -9.80 11.65 19.96
CA LYS A 8 -10.86 12.25 20.78
C LYS A 8 -11.32 13.61 20.24
N LEU A 9 -10.37 14.47 19.86
CA LEU A 9 -10.68 15.77 19.29
C LEU A 9 -11.42 15.62 17.95
N ALA A 10 -11.03 14.66 17.11
CA ALA A 10 -11.73 14.38 15.86
C ALA A 10 -13.18 13.93 16.08
N HIS A 11 -13.42 13.08 17.10
CA HIS A 11 -14.77 12.67 17.48
C HIS A 11 -15.61 13.86 17.95
N GLU A 12 -15.05 14.73 18.77
CA GLU A 12 -15.72 15.92 19.31
C GLU A 12 -16.09 16.91 18.19
N ILE A 13 -15.14 17.23 17.29
CA ILE A 13 -15.40 18.13 16.15
C ILE A 13 -16.48 17.54 15.23
N TYR A 14 -16.39 16.24 14.93
CA TYR A 14 -17.36 15.59 14.06
C TYR A 14 -18.76 15.57 14.66
N PHE A 15 -18.87 15.27 15.96
CA PHE A 15 -20.14 15.27 16.65
C PHE A 15 -20.76 16.67 16.73
N ASN A 16 -19.96 17.70 17.01
CA ASN A 16 -20.44 19.09 17.04
C ASN A 16 -20.96 19.56 15.67
N ASN A 17 -20.33 19.12 14.58
CA ASN A 17 -20.72 19.55 13.24
C ASN A 17 -21.86 18.73 12.63
N GLN A 18 -21.88 17.42 12.87
CA GLN A 18 -22.80 16.50 12.19
C GLN A 18 -23.84 15.85 13.11
N THR A 19 -23.74 16.03 14.43
CA THR A 19 -24.60 15.39 15.45
C THR A 19 -24.72 13.88 15.29
N LYS A 20 -23.69 13.26 14.71
CA LYS A 20 -23.61 11.83 14.40
C LYS A 20 -22.32 11.26 14.97
N LYS A 21 -22.32 9.94 15.21
CA LYS A 21 -21.14 9.24 15.71
C LYS A 21 -20.08 9.15 14.61
N PHE A 22 -18.83 9.44 14.96
CA PHE A 22 -17.69 9.30 14.06
C PHE A 22 -17.53 7.83 13.63
N SER A 23 -17.49 7.57 12.32
CA SER A 23 -17.46 6.22 11.73
C SER A 23 -16.14 5.85 11.07
N LEU A 24 -15.19 6.79 10.99
CA LEU A 24 -13.91 6.61 10.29
C LEU A 24 -12.76 6.18 11.21
N GLU A 25 -13.05 5.78 12.44
CA GLU A 25 -12.04 5.35 13.43
C GLU A 25 -11.21 4.16 12.94
N HIS A 26 -11.87 3.20 12.28
CA HIS A 26 -11.20 2.02 11.73
C HIS A 26 -10.23 2.40 10.60
N ALA A 27 -10.69 3.21 9.64
CA ALA A 27 -9.86 3.69 8.54
C ALA A 27 -8.67 4.54 9.05
N TRP A 28 -8.89 5.36 10.08
CA TRP A 28 -7.82 6.14 10.71
C TRP A 28 -6.77 5.24 11.38
N ASN A 29 -7.17 4.20 12.10
CA ASN A 29 -6.24 3.26 12.74
C ASN A 29 -5.43 2.44 11.73
N GLU A 30 -5.97 2.14 10.55
CA GLU A 30 -5.23 1.44 9.50
C GLU A 30 -4.21 2.34 8.81
N LEU A 31 -4.55 3.61 8.59
CA LEU A 31 -3.72 4.54 7.81
C LEU A 31 -2.69 5.31 8.64
N ARG A 32 -2.88 5.45 9.96
CA ARG A 32 -2.01 6.28 10.81
C ARG A 32 -0.54 5.83 10.86
N ASN A 33 -0.26 4.57 10.53
CA ASN A 33 1.10 4.02 10.52
C ASN A 33 1.67 3.89 9.10
N ASP A 34 0.93 4.32 8.07
CA ASP A 34 1.40 4.30 6.70
C ASP A 34 2.51 5.35 6.51
N GLN A 35 3.68 4.89 6.06
CA GLN A 35 4.88 5.70 5.91
C GLN A 35 4.67 6.93 5.02
N LYS A 36 3.83 6.83 3.97
CA LYS A 36 3.54 7.96 3.08
C LYS A 36 2.78 9.08 3.78
N TRP A 37 1.97 8.73 4.78
CA TRP A 37 1.19 9.69 5.56
C TRP A 37 1.99 10.28 6.73
N CYS A 38 2.90 9.50 7.31
CA CYS A 38 3.82 9.97 8.35
C CYS A 38 4.81 11.05 7.86
N GLU A 39 5.34 10.92 6.64
CA GLU A 39 6.29 11.89 6.04
C GLU A 39 5.67 13.29 5.81
N LEU A 40 4.36 13.36 5.60
CA LEU A 40 3.62 14.63 5.48
C LEU A 40 3.40 15.32 6.84
N ALA A 41 3.40 14.57 7.94
CA ALA A 41 3.22 15.12 9.28
C ALA A 41 4.51 15.72 9.85
N THR A 42 5.69 15.17 9.50
CA THR A 42 6.99 15.62 10.02
C THR A 42 7.65 16.71 9.18
N SER A 43 7.23 16.90 7.92
CA SER A 43 7.83 17.87 6.97
C SER A 43 7.48 19.35 7.23
N LYS A 44 6.78 19.68 8.33
CA LYS A 44 6.50 21.06 8.77
C LYS A 44 7.26 21.46 10.03
N THR A 45 8.52 21.05 10.20
CA THR A 45 9.32 21.61 11.30
C THR A 45 10.81 21.70 11.01
N GLU A 46 11.24 22.19 9.83
CA GLU A 46 12.61 22.74 9.77
C GLU A 46 12.81 23.75 8.63
N SER A 47 13.12 25.00 9.03
CA SER A 47 13.74 26.08 8.25
C SER A 47 12.94 26.60 7.03
N SER A 48 12.12 27.65 7.13
CA SER A 48 12.48 29.05 7.40
C SER A 48 13.84 29.49 6.87
N SER A 49 13.81 30.50 5.99
CA SER A 49 14.88 31.45 5.62
C SER A 49 15.87 31.10 4.49
N LYS A 50 15.63 31.61 3.27
CA LYS A 50 16.42 32.73 2.68
C LYS A 50 15.98 33.14 1.25
N ARG A 51 15.33 34.31 1.20
CA ARG A 51 15.70 35.50 0.40
C ARG A 51 15.93 35.35 -1.13
N ARG A 52 15.03 36.01 -1.88
CA ARG A 52 15.19 36.57 -3.23
C ARG A 52 16.61 37.07 -3.54
N LYS A 53 17.11 36.76 -4.75
CA LYS A 53 18.02 37.61 -5.52
C LYS A 53 17.63 37.54 -7.00
N PHE A 54 16.95 38.60 -7.45
CA PHE A 54 17.08 39.10 -8.82
C PHE A 54 18.45 39.78 -8.91
N ALA A 55 19.23 39.48 -9.94
CA ALA A 55 20.31 40.33 -10.42
C ALA A 55 20.51 40.06 -11.92
N ASP A 56 20.23 41.10 -12.68
CA ASP A 56 20.48 41.33 -14.10
C ASP A 56 21.97 41.17 -14.45
N GLY A 57 22.27 40.69 -15.65
CA GLY A 57 23.62 40.37 -16.09
C GLY A 57 23.66 39.68 -17.45
N SER A 58 23.51 40.50 -18.49
CA SER A 58 23.79 40.26 -19.91
C SER A 58 24.96 39.30 -20.19
N HIS A 59 24.86 38.46 -21.24
CA HIS A 59 25.79 38.40 -22.39
C HIS A 59 25.39 37.26 -23.35
N SER A 60 25.27 37.65 -24.62
CA SER A 60 24.96 36.87 -25.82
C SER A 60 25.90 35.69 -26.08
N GLY A 61 25.43 34.67 -26.81
CA GLY A 61 26.33 33.65 -27.37
C GLY A 61 25.61 32.48 -28.03
N ALA A 62 25.77 32.32 -29.34
CA ALA A 62 25.03 31.42 -30.20
C ALA A 62 25.52 29.95 -30.20
N SER A 63 24.62 29.09 -30.68
CA SER A 63 24.85 27.98 -31.64
C SER A 63 25.54 26.67 -31.19
N SER A 64 24.82 25.59 -31.50
CA SER A 64 25.17 24.21 -31.89
C SER A 64 26.60 23.68 -31.68
N GLN A 65 26.71 22.47 -31.11
CA GLN A 65 27.12 21.27 -31.87
C GLN A 65 27.09 20.00 -31.02
N PHE A 66 26.57 18.96 -31.66
CA PHE A 66 26.64 17.54 -31.33
C PHE A 66 27.98 16.99 -31.85
N ASN A 67 28.81 16.38 -31.01
CA ASN A 67 29.26 14.98 -31.21
C ASN A 67 30.30 14.48 -30.19
N GLU A 68 29.96 13.31 -29.65
CA GLU A 68 30.75 12.14 -29.23
C GLU A 68 32.28 12.27 -29.13
N ARG A 69 32.84 11.99 -27.94
CA ARG A 69 33.95 11.04 -27.76
C ARG A 69 33.89 10.35 -26.40
N ASP A 70 34.06 9.04 -26.48
CA ASP A 70 34.24 8.01 -25.47
C ASP A 70 35.44 8.26 -24.53
N ALA A 71 35.23 8.08 -23.23
CA ALA A 71 36.25 7.72 -22.23
C ALA A 71 35.56 7.41 -20.90
N GLY A 72 35.65 6.14 -20.47
CA GLY A 72 34.93 5.60 -19.33
C GLY A 72 35.17 6.32 -18.00
N VAL A 73 34.07 6.54 -17.27
CA VAL A 73 34.04 6.51 -15.81
C VAL A 73 32.70 5.91 -15.42
N GLU A 74 32.79 4.82 -14.65
CA GLU A 74 31.72 4.23 -13.87
C GLU A 74 30.96 5.31 -13.09
N GLY A 75 29.83 5.76 -13.65
CA GLY A 75 28.99 6.80 -13.10
C GLY A 75 27.64 6.21 -12.79
N THR A 76 27.47 5.79 -11.53
CA THR A 76 26.22 5.28 -10.97
C THR A 76 25.03 6.10 -11.49
N SER A 77 24.06 5.41 -12.08
CA SER A 77 22.76 5.91 -12.48
C SER A 77 22.18 6.85 -11.41
N ARG A 78 22.21 8.16 -11.66
CA ARG A 78 21.42 9.10 -10.85
C ARG A 78 19.96 8.91 -11.29
N PRO A 79 19.03 8.57 -10.38
CA PRO A 79 17.63 8.46 -10.73
C PRO A 79 17.14 9.79 -11.30
N SER A 80 16.32 9.70 -12.35
CA SER A 80 15.75 10.87 -13.01
C SER A 80 15.06 11.74 -11.97
N GLY A 81 15.51 12.99 -11.84
CA GLY A 81 15.02 13.90 -10.81
C GLY A 81 13.51 14.11 -10.91
N VAL A 82 12.87 14.27 -9.75
CA VAL A 82 11.43 14.40 -9.49
C VAL A 82 10.67 15.33 -10.47
N LYS A 83 11.35 16.26 -11.14
CA LYS A 83 10.75 17.15 -12.15
C LYS A 83 10.42 16.47 -13.48
N ALA A 84 11.16 15.45 -13.92
CA ALA A 84 10.88 14.74 -15.17
C ALA A 84 9.80 13.64 -15.00
N ALA A 85 9.71 13.03 -13.81
CA ALA A 85 8.70 12.03 -13.51
C ALA A 85 7.26 12.60 -13.51
N LYS A 86 7.11 13.90 -13.18
CA LYS A 86 5.80 14.55 -13.08
C LYS A 86 5.13 14.86 -14.44
N ALA A 87 5.88 14.83 -15.54
CA ALA A 87 5.32 15.06 -16.88
C ALA A 87 4.57 13.84 -17.44
N ARG A 88 4.76 12.63 -16.87
CA ARG A 88 4.09 11.39 -17.30
C ARG A 88 2.83 11.04 -16.49
N GLY A 89 2.32 11.97 -15.68
CA GLY A 89 1.19 11.71 -14.77
C GLY A 89 -0.21 11.97 -15.32
N LYS A 90 -0.35 12.56 -16.52
CA LYS A 90 -1.67 12.81 -17.12
C LYS A 90 -2.07 11.66 -18.04
N LYS A 91 -2.35 10.49 -17.48
CA LYS A 91 -3.27 9.54 -18.13
C LYS A 91 -4.65 9.78 -17.52
N PRO A 92 -5.71 9.91 -18.32
CA PRO A 92 -7.06 10.01 -17.77
C PRO A 92 -7.34 8.74 -16.95
N GLN A 93 -7.80 8.93 -15.71
CA GLN A 93 -8.37 7.85 -14.91
C GLN A 93 -9.60 7.35 -15.69
N VAL A 94 -9.48 6.18 -16.30
CA VAL A 94 -10.57 5.55 -17.02
C VAL A 94 -11.56 5.06 -15.97
N GLU A 95 -12.70 5.75 -15.85
CA GLU A 95 -13.85 5.32 -15.07
C GLU A 95 -14.22 3.89 -15.50
N GLY A 96 -13.85 2.90 -14.69
CA GLY A 96 -13.97 1.47 -15.03
C GLY A 96 -12.82 0.61 -14.48
N GLN A 97 -11.62 1.18 -14.34
CA GLN A 97 -10.45 0.47 -13.77
C GLN A 97 -10.69 0.09 -12.30
N ASP A 98 -11.32 0.97 -11.53
CA ASP A 98 -11.56 0.78 -10.10
C ASP A 98 -12.50 -0.41 -9.83
N VAL A 99 -13.57 -0.54 -10.62
CA VAL A 99 -14.51 -1.68 -10.51
C VAL A 99 -13.84 -3.00 -10.89
N SER A 100 -13.01 -3.00 -11.93
CA SER A 100 -12.24 -4.21 -12.29
C SER A 100 -11.23 -4.60 -11.21
N ASP A 101 -10.61 -3.63 -10.54
CA ASP A 101 -9.66 -3.88 -9.47
C ASP A 101 -10.36 -4.47 -8.23
N TYR A 102 -11.55 -3.97 -7.85
CA TYR A 102 -12.36 -4.58 -6.78
C TYR A 102 -12.82 -6.00 -7.14
N GLN A 103 -13.25 -6.23 -8.38
CA GLN A 103 -13.67 -7.55 -8.84
C GLN A 103 -12.50 -8.56 -8.80
N LEU A 104 -11.30 -8.13 -9.19
CA LEU A 104 -10.09 -8.93 -9.09
C LEU A 104 -9.76 -9.25 -7.63
N MET A 105 -9.76 -8.24 -6.75
CA MET A 105 -9.50 -8.43 -5.32
C MET A 105 -10.50 -9.40 -4.68
N TRP A 106 -11.79 -9.28 -5.00
CA TRP A 106 -12.82 -10.19 -4.50
C TRP A 106 -12.60 -11.63 -4.98
N SER A 107 -12.20 -11.81 -6.23
CA SER A 107 -11.91 -13.13 -6.81
C SER A 107 -10.72 -13.78 -6.12
N ILE A 108 -9.63 -13.01 -5.90
CA ILE A 108 -8.46 -13.46 -5.13
C ILE A 108 -8.86 -13.83 -3.70
N LYS A 109 -9.69 -13.01 -3.05
CA LYS A 109 -10.13 -13.27 -1.67
C LYS A 109 -10.94 -14.56 -1.56
N LYS A 110 -11.83 -14.84 -2.51
CA LYS A 110 -12.56 -16.11 -2.55
C LYS A 110 -11.61 -17.30 -2.71
N ALA A 111 -10.64 -17.21 -3.61
CA ALA A 111 -9.65 -18.26 -3.83
C ALA A 111 -8.81 -18.50 -2.56
N ASP A 112 -8.34 -17.44 -1.89
CA ASP A 112 -7.61 -17.53 -0.62
C ASP A 112 -8.45 -18.21 0.48
N LEU A 113 -9.72 -17.84 0.62
CA LEU A 113 -10.62 -18.47 1.58
C LEU A 113 -10.84 -19.97 1.28
N ALA A 114 -11.03 -20.33 0.01
CA ALA A 114 -11.17 -21.72 -0.41
C ALA A 114 -9.89 -22.52 -0.11
N MET A 115 -8.71 -21.98 -0.43
CA MET A 115 -7.44 -22.61 -0.10
C MET A 115 -7.23 -22.76 1.41
N LYS A 116 -7.61 -21.76 2.21
CA LYS A 116 -7.55 -21.85 3.68
C LYS A 116 -8.46 -22.95 4.24
N GLN A 117 -9.66 -23.09 3.69
CA GLN A 117 -10.57 -24.18 4.05
C GLN A 117 -9.96 -25.54 3.69
N GLN A 118 -9.41 -25.69 2.49
CA GLN A 118 -8.72 -26.91 2.06
C GLN A 118 -7.52 -27.25 2.99
N LEU A 119 -6.66 -26.27 3.28
CA LEU A 119 -5.55 -26.46 4.23
C LEU A 119 -6.02 -26.84 5.63
N SER A 120 -7.15 -26.29 6.10
CA SER A 120 -7.69 -26.65 7.41
C SER A 120 -8.14 -28.12 7.47
N LYS A 121 -8.76 -28.64 6.40
CA LYS A 121 -9.14 -30.05 6.28
C LYS A 121 -7.91 -30.95 6.24
N MET A 122 -6.90 -30.57 5.48
CA MET A 122 -5.64 -31.31 5.38
C MET A 122 -4.92 -31.40 6.74
N ARG A 123 -4.89 -30.31 7.53
CA ARG A 123 -4.35 -30.32 8.90
C ARG A 123 -5.12 -31.24 9.85
N VAL A 124 -6.44 -31.33 9.71
CA VAL A 124 -7.24 -32.28 10.51
C VAL A 124 -6.90 -33.70 10.09
N LEU A 125 -6.81 -33.96 8.79
CA LEU A 125 -6.44 -35.27 8.27
C LEU A 125 -5.04 -35.70 8.74
N GLU A 126 -4.04 -34.81 8.70
CA GLU A 126 -2.70 -35.06 9.25
C GLU A 126 -2.74 -35.48 10.72
N LYS A 127 -3.53 -34.79 11.54
CA LYS A 127 -3.70 -35.14 12.96
C LYS A 127 -4.36 -36.51 13.15
N LEU A 128 -5.33 -36.84 12.32
CA LEU A 128 -5.98 -38.16 12.34
C LEU A 128 -5.02 -39.26 11.88
N LEU A 129 -4.19 -39.00 10.87
CA LEU A 129 -3.17 -39.94 10.39
C LEU A 129 -2.05 -40.18 11.40
N ALA A 130 -1.74 -39.19 12.24
CA ALA A 130 -0.72 -39.31 13.28
C ALA A 130 -1.17 -40.11 14.51
N LYS A 131 -2.49 -40.33 14.68
CA LYS A 131 -3.02 -41.16 15.78
C LYS A 131 -2.93 -42.63 15.43
N GLU A 132 -2.48 -43.46 16.38
CA GLU A 132 -2.29 -44.90 16.21
C GLU A 132 -3.59 -45.71 16.43
N ASN A 133 -4.43 -45.29 17.38
CA ASN A 133 -5.74 -45.91 17.64
C ASN A 133 -6.84 -44.87 17.42
N LEU A 134 -7.58 -45.00 16.31
CA LEU A 134 -8.73 -44.14 16.02
C LEU A 134 -10.01 -44.84 16.48
N ALA A 135 -10.94 -44.05 17.01
CA ALA A 135 -12.31 -44.52 17.22
C ALA A 135 -13.04 -44.67 15.87
N ASP A 136 -14.05 -45.52 15.81
CA ASP A 136 -14.79 -45.82 14.57
C ASP A 136 -15.28 -44.55 13.84
N TYR A 137 -15.78 -43.56 14.60
CA TYR A 137 -16.27 -42.30 14.03
C TYR A 137 -15.13 -41.42 13.47
N GLU A 138 -13.91 -41.52 14.01
CA GLU A 138 -12.73 -40.81 13.49
C GLU A 138 -12.23 -41.45 12.19
N GLU A 139 -12.28 -42.78 12.08
CA GLU A 139 -11.97 -43.50 10.84
C GLU A 139 -12.94 -43.14 9.71
N ASP A 140 -14.24 -43.02 10.02
CA ASP A 140 -15.23 -42.56 9.05
C ASP A 140 -14.99 -41.11 8.61
N LEU A 141 -14.64 -40.22 9.54
CA LEU A 141 -14.28 -38.84 9.23
C LEU A 141 -13.02 -38.78 8.37
N LYS A 142 -12.00 -39.57 8.68
CA LYS A 142 -10.76 -39.69 7.90
C LYS A 142 -11.04 -40.14 6.47
N LYS A 143 -11.85 -41.18 6.26
CA LYS A 143 -12.26 -41.64 4.92
C LYS A 143 -13.01 -40.54 4.15
N LYS A 144 -13.93 -39.81 4.80
CA LYS A 144 -14.65 -38.69 4.18
C LYS A 144 -13.73 -37.56 3.77
N LEU A 145 -12.79 -37.17 4.64
CA LEU A 145 -11.80 -36.13 4.34
C LEU A 145 -10.87 -36.54 3.18
N ILE A 146 -10.44 -37.81 3.13
CA ILE A 146 -9.65 -38.33 2.01
C ILE A 146 -10.43 -38.23 0.69
N ASN A 147 -11.70 -38.65 0.68
CA ASN A 147 -12.55 -38.58 -0.51
C ASN A 147 -12.87 -37.15 -0.96
N GLU A 148 -12.85 -36.18 -0.04
CA GLU A 148 -13.10 -34.77 -0.37
C GLU A 148 -11.83 -34.06 -0.88
N LEU A 149 -10.64 -34.54 -0.47
CA LEU A 149 -9.34 -33.98 -0.86
C LEU A 149 -8.76 -34.61 -2.13
N MET A 150 -9.21 -35.80 -2.50
CA MET A 150 -8.86 -36.52 -3.74
C MET A 150 -9.81 -36.18 -4.88
#